data_AF-A0A2X4T1C4-F1
#
_entry.id   AF-A0A2X4T1C4-F1
#
_cell.length_a   1.000
_cell.length_b   1.000
_cell.length_c   1.000
_cell.angle_alpha   90.00
_cell.angle_beta   90.00
_cell.angle_gamma   90.00
#
_symmetry.space_group_name_H-M   'P 1'
#
loop_
_entity.id
_entity.type
_entity.pdbx_description
1 polymer ?
#
loop_
_entity_poly.entity_id
_entity_poly.type
_entity_poly.pdbx_seq_one_letter_code
_entity_poly.pdbx_strand_id
1 'polypeptide(L)'
;MVTLLAHSSHDKGLELTLNIKNDVPDNVIGDPLRLQQVITNLVGNAIKFTESGNIDILVEKRALSNTKVQIEVQIRDTGIGIPERDQSRLFQAFRQADASISRRHGGTGLGW
;
A
#
# COMPACT_ATOMS: atom_id res chain seq x y z
N MET A 1 -11.39 5.50 4.99
CA MET A 1 -10.60 4.37 4.45
C MET A 1 -9.43 4.00 5.34
N VAL A 2 -8.49 4.93 5.60
CA VAL A 2 -7.40 4.71 6.57
C VAL A 2 -7.94 4.21 7.91
N THR A 3 -9.07 4.72 8.37
CA THR A 3 -9.75 4.27 9.60
C THR A 3 -10.18 2.79 9.60
N LEU A 4 -10.57 2.22 8.46
CA LEU A 4 -10.92 0.79 8.37
C LEU A 4 -9.67 -0.08 8.45
N LEU A 5 -8.59 0.33 7.78
CA LEU A 5 -7.31 -0.37 7.78
C LEU A 5 -6.58 -0.22 9.12
N ALA A 6 -6.79 0.91 9.81
CA ALA A 6 -6.35 1.14 11.18
C ALA A 6 -6.97 0.13 12.15
N HIS A 7 -8.23 -0.27 11.94
CA HIS A 7 -8.88 -1.29 12.75
C HIS A 7 -8.24 -2.67 12.53
N SER A 8 -8.06 -3.09 11.26
CA SER A 8 -7.45 -4.39 10.95
C SER A 8 -5.97 -4.51 11.37
N SER A 9 -5.22 -3.39 11.38
CA SER A 9 -3.85 -3.36 11.92
C SER A 9 -3.84 -3.44 13.44
N HIS A 10 -4.75 -2.72 14.12
CA HIS A 10 -4.92 -2.80 15.57
C HIS A 10 -5.28 -4.21 16.04
N ASP A 11 -6.15 -4.93 15.32
CA ASP A 11 -6.52 -6.32 15.63
C ASP A 11 -5.31 -7.28 15.56
N LYS A 12 -4.31 -6.95 14.75
CA LYS A 12 -3.02 -7.67 14.67
C LYS A 12 -1.96 -7.14 15.65
N GLY A 13 -2.23 -6.06 16.38
CA GLY A 13 -1.24 -5.38 17.22
C GLY A 13 -0.18 -4.60 16.45
N LEU A 14 -0.45 -4.23 15.20
CA LEU A 14 0.45 -3.41 14.38
C LEU A 14 0.23 -1.92 14.64
N GLU A 15 1.31 -1.15 14.68
CA GLU A 15 1.23 0.31 14.69
C GLU A 15 1.06 0.83 13.26
N LEU A 16 0.03 1.65 13.02
CA LEU A 16 -0.19 2.32 11.74
C LEU A 16 -0.05 3.82 11.92
N THR A 17 0.94 4.43 11.25
CA THR A 17 1.14 5.88 11.26
C THR A 17 0.78 6.50 9.92
N LEU A 18 0.19 7.70 9.96
CA LEU A 18 -0.08 8.50 8.78
C LEU A 18 0.52 9.89 8.98
N ASN A 19 1.47 10.24 8.13
CA ASN A 19 2.12 11.53 8.12
C ASN A 19 1.88 12.21 6.76
N ILE A 20 1.07 13.26 6.76
CA ILE A 20 0.84 14.11 5.59
C ILE A 20 1.62 15.39 5.81
N LYS A 21 2.56 15.71 4.92
CA LYS A 21 3.34 16.94 5.03
C LYS A 21 2.41 18.15 4.83
N ASN A 22 2.64 19.19 5.63
CA ASN A 22 1.83 20.41 5.64
C ASN A 22 1.77 21.15 4.30
N ASP A 23 2.69 20.86 3.38
CA ASP A 23 2.79 21.51 2.09
C ASP A 23 2.09 20.72 0.96
N VAL A 24 1.42 19.61 1.30
CA VAL A 24 0.52 18.85 0.44
C VAL A 24 -0.82 19.59 0.36
N PRO A 25 -1.37 19.87 -0.83
CA PRO A 25 -2.68 20.49 -0.96
C PRO A 25 -3.81 19.62 -0.40
N ASP A 26 -4.76 20.23 0.32
CA ASP A 26 -5.93 19.52 0.87
C ASP A 26 -6.83 18.90 -0.20
N ASN A 27 -6.83 19.48 -1.40
CA ASN A 27 -7.67 19.05 -2.51
C ASN A 27 -6.87 19.00 -3.81
N VAL A 28 -7.08 17.93 -4.58
CA VAL A 28 -6.52 17.75 -5.93
C VAL A 28 -7.59 17.20 -6.85
N ILE A 29 -7.47 17.49 -8.16
CA ILE A 29 -8.34 16.94 -9.19
C ILE A 29 -7.62 15.76 -9.84
N GLY A 30 -8.27 14.60 -9.86
CA GLY A 30 -7.74 13.35 -10.41
C GLY A 30 -8.80 12.25 -10.43
N ASP A 31 -8.37 11.00 -10.46
CA ASP A 31 -9.25 9.83 -10.33
C ASP A 31 -9.22 9.33 -8.87
N PRO A 32 -10.20 9.70 -8.04
CA PRO A 32 -10.20 9.31 -6.63
C PRO A 32 -10.38 7.80 -6.45
N LEU A 33 -11.12 7.13 -7.34
CA LEU A 33 -11.38 5.69 -7.23
C LEU A 33 -10.11 4.89 -7.50
N ARG A 34 -9.35 5.27 -8.53
CA ARG A 34 -8.10 4.60 -8.86
C ARG A 34 -7.03 4.83 -7.81
N LEU A 35 -6.93 6.05 -7.27
CA LEU A 35 -6.03 6.34 -6.14
C LEU A 35 -6.41 5.51 -4.92
N GLN A 36 -7.70 5.44 -4.59
CA GLN A 36 -8.22 4.64 -3.49
C GLN A 36 -7.83 3.16 -3.63
N GLN A 37 -8.02 2.60 -4.83
CA GLN A 37 -7.69 1.20 -5.12
C GLN A 37 -6.19 0.91 -4.93
N VAL A 38 -5.33 1.78 -5.48
CA VAL A 38 -3.87 1.63 -5.34
C VAL A 38 -3.49 1.65 -3.86
N ILE A 39 -3.88 2.68 -3.11
CA ILE A 39 -3.53 2.80 -1.68
C ILE A 39 -4.06 1.62 -0.86
N THR A 40 -5.28 1.16 -1.13
CA THR A 40 -5.87 0.01 -0.43
C THR A 40 -5.05 -1.25 -0.66
N ASN A 41 -4.63 -1.51 -1.90
CA ASN A 41 -3.82 -2.69 -2.22
C ASN A 41 -2.47 -2.64 -1.52
N LEU A 42 -1.79 -1.48 -1.53
CA LEU A 42 -0.46 -1.35 -0.92
C LEU A 42 -0.51 -1.52 0.59
N VAL A 43 -1.43 -0.81 1.26
CA VAL A 43 -1.60 -0.92 2.72
C VAL A 43 -2.12 -2.31 3.12
N GLY A 44 -3.02 -2.90 2.34
CA GLY A 44 -3.50 -4.26 2.55
C GLY A 44 -2.38 -5.29 2.48
N ASN A 45 -1.46 -5.15 1.53
CA ASN A 45 -0.26 -6.00 1.44
C ASN A 45 0.64 -5.80 2.68
N ALA A 46 0.92 -4.56 3.08
CA ALA A 46 1.71 -4.27 4.27
C ALA A 46 1.14 -4.93 5.54
N ILE A 47 -0.19 -4.80 5.78
CA ILE A 47 -0.88 -5.42 6.92
C ILE A 47 -0.83 -6.94 6.83
N LYS A 48 -0.99 -7.51 5.63
CA LYS A 48 -0.97 -8.96 5.41
C LYS A 48 0.38 -9.57 5.77
N PHE A 49 1.49 -8.95 5.35
CA PHE A 49 2.84 -9.50 5.44
C PHE A 49 3.67 -9.01 6.65
N THR A 50 3.11 -8.08 7.43
CA THR A 50 3.67 -7.70 8.73
C THR A 50 2.97 -8.47 9.84
N GLU A 51 3.71 -9.24 10.62
CA GLU A 51 3.19 -9.99 11.78
C GLU A 51 3.29 -9.17 13.07
N SER A 52 4.35 -8.37 13.21
CA SER A 52 4.56 -7.44 14.33
C SER A 52 5.40 -6.24 13.85
N GLY A 53 5.30 -5.12 14.56
CA GLY A 53 6.00 -3.87 14.23
C GLY A 53 5.05 -2.81 13.67
N ASN A 54 5.52 -2.06 12.68
CA ASN A 54 4.86 -0.84 12.24
C ASN A 54 4.70 -0.74 10.71
N ILE A 55 3.68 0.02 10.32
CA ILE A 55 3.40 0.42 8.96
C ILE A 55 3.30 1.95 8.95
N ASP A 56 4.17 2.59 8.19
CA ASP A 56 4.23 4.04 8.07
C ASP A 56 3.73 4.47 6.69
N ILE A 57 2.76 5.39 6.67
CA ILE A 57 2.27 6.04 5.46
C ILE A 57 2.75 7.48 5.46
N LEU A 58 3.54 7.85 4.45
CA LEU A 58 4.05 9.20 4.26
C LEU A 58 3.51 9.78 2.96
N VAL A 59 2.94 10.98 3.03
CA VAL A 59 2.45 11.74 1.87
C VAL A 59 3.22 13.04 1.75
N GLU A 60 3.93 13.22 0.64
CA GLU A 60 4.77 14.39 0.38
C GLU A 60 4.46 15.01 -0.97
N LYS A 61 4.59 16.33 -1.05
CA LYS A 61 4.62 17.04 -2.34
C LYS A 61 6.06 17.03 -2.87
N ARG A 62 6.25 16.50 -4.07
CA ARG A 62 7.56 16.47 -4.75
C ARG A 62 7.79 17.66 -5.67
N ALA A 63 6.72 18.10 -6.33
CA ALA A 63 6.77 19.23 -7.25
C ALA A 63 5.41 19.91 -7.33
N LEU A 64 5.44 21.21 -7.62
CA LEU A 64 4.25 22.01 -7.91
C LEU A 64 4.55 22.87 -9.13
N SER A 65 3.64 22.85 -10.10
CA SER A 65 3.60 23.80 -11.21
C SER A 65 2.28 24.57 -11.15
N ASN A 66 2.09 25.52 -12.09
CA ASN A 66 0.88 26.34 -12.15
C ASN A 66 -0.41 25.52 -12.32
N THR A 67 -0.33 24.30 -12.83
CA THR A 67 -1.52 23.49 -13.16
C THR A 67 -1.47 22.07 -12.61
N LYS A 68 -0.35 21.63 -12.05
CA LYS A 68 -0.16 20.24 -11.60
C LYS A 68 0.61 20.17 -10.30
N VAL A 69 0.26 19.20 -9.49
CA VAL A 69 1.02 18.79 -8.31
C VAL A 69 1.50 17.35 -8.50
N GLN A 70 2.73 17.08 -8.08
CA GLN A 70 3.25 15.73 -7.96
C GLN A 70 3.25 15.37 -6.47
N ILE A 71 2.43 14.37 -6.12
CA ILE A 71 2.34 13.83 -4.78
C ILE A 71 3.03 12.46 -4.78
N GLU A 72 3.89 12.22 -3.81
CA GLU A 72 4.47 10.91 -3.53
C GLU A 72 3.80 10.34 -2.28
N VAL A 73 3.34 9.10 -2.39
CA VAL A 73 2.79 8.35 -1.26
C VAL A 73 3.67 7.14 -1.04
N GLN A 74 4.31 7.06 0.12
CA GLN A 74 5.16 5.94 0.53
C GLN A 74 4.41 5.11 1.58
N ILE A 75 4.43 3.79 1.41
CA ILE A 75 3.97 2.82 2.39
C ILE A 75 5.20 2.00 2.77
N ARG A 76 5.61 2.08 4.03
CA ARG A 76 6.75 1.35 4.56
C ARG A 76 6.25 0.40 5.65
N ASP A 77 6.66 -0.86 5.58
CA ASP A 77 6.35 -1.86 6.60
C ASP A 77 7.62 -2.54 7.12
N THR A 78 7.49 -3.23 8.27
CA THR A 78 8.55 -4.01 8.89
C THR A 78 8.34 -5.52 8.73
N GLY A 79 7.56 -5.94 7.74
CA GLY A 79 7.27 -7.34 7.47
C GLY A 79 8.46 -8.12 6.91
N ILE A 80 8.18 -9.33 6.45
CA ILE A 80 9.18 -10.29 5.93
C ILE A 80 9.96 -9.78 4.70
N GLY A 81 9.54 -8.65 4.12
CA GLY A 81 10.12 -8.08 2.91
C GLY A 81 9.82 -8.91 1.65
N ILE A 82 10.38 -8.47 0.53
CA ILE A 82 10.24 -9.14 -0.77
C ILE A 82 11.64 -9.60 -1.20
N PRO A 83 11.86 -10.92 -1.40
CA PRO A 83 13.13 -11.43 -1.90
C PRO A 83 13.51 -10.77 -3.22
N GLU A 84 14.79 -10.41 -3.41
CA GLU A 84 15.26 -9.67 -4.61
C GLU A 84 14.84 -10.33 -5.94
N ARG A 85 14.90 -11.67 -5.99
CA ARG A 85 14.46 -12.45 -7.16
C ARG A 85 13.00 -12.22 -7.55
N ASP A 86 12.14 -11.89 -6.58
CA ASP A 86 10.70 -11.73 -6.74
C ASP A 86 10.32 -10.26 -7.00
N GLN A 87 11.22 -9.29 -6.71
CA GLN A 87 10.96 -7.86 -6.91
C GLN A 87 10.70 -7.49 -8.38
N SER A 88 11.42 -8.12 -9.32
CA SER A 88 11.27 -7.88 -10.76
C SER A 88 9.90 -8.26 -11.33
N ARG A 89 9.12 -9.04 -10.56
CA ARG A 89 7.80 -9.57 -10.97
C ARG A 89 6.64 -8.81 -10.34
N LEU A 90 6.89 -7.87 -9.43
CA LEU A 90 5.84 -7.17 -8.69
C LEU A 90 4.86 -6.47 -9.64
N PHE A 91 5.36 -5.73 -10.64
CA PHE A 91 4.50 -4.96 -11.53
C PHE A 91 4.05 -5.72 -12.79
N GLN A 92 4.21 -7.04 -12.82
CA GLN A 92 3.68 -7.85 -13.91
C GLN A 92 2.20 -8.12 -13.65
N ALA A 93 1.34 -7.72 -14.59
CA ALA A 93 -0.10 -7.90 -14.49
C ALA A 93 -0.45 -9.35 -14.12
N PHE A 94 -1.08 -9.52 -12.95
CA PHE A 94 -1.50 -10.84 -12.50
C PHE A 94 -2.59 -11.37 -13.42
N ARG A 95 -2.28 -12.41 -14.21
CA ARG A 95 -3.31 -13.22 -14.87
C ARG A 95 -3.83 -14.19 -13.82
N GLN A 96 -4.98 -13.89 -13.23
CA GLN A 96 -5.69 -14.83 -12.37
C GLN A 96 -6.15 -16.01 -13.25
N ALA A 97 -5.29 -17.02 -13.39
CA ALA A 97 -5.64 -18.28 -14.00
C ALA A 97 -6.12 -19.24 -12.90
N ASP A 98 -7.41 -19.56 -13.00
CA ASP A 98 -8.13 -20.64 -12.35
C ASP A 98 -8.26 -20.71 -10.81
N ALA A 99 -9.53 -20.71 -10.41
CA ALA A 99 -10.00 -20.99 -9.08
C ALA A 99 -9.84 -22.48 -8.74
N SER A 100 -8.67 -22.92 -8.24
CA SER A 100 -8.61 -24.28 -7.67
C SER A 100 -7.54 -24.58 -6.63
N ILE A 101 -6.57 -23.71 -6.32
CA ILE A 101 -5.50 -24.11 -5.37
C ILE A 101 -5.09 -22.95 -4.45
N SER A 102 -5.70 -22.88 -3.27
CA SER A 102 -5.15 -22.14 -2.11
C SER A 102 -5.73 -22.67 -0.81
N ARG A 103 -5.44 -23.93 -0.50
CA ARG A 103 -5.52 -24.43 0.87
C ARG A 103 -4.18 -25.05 1.21
N ARG A 104 -3.49 -24.39 2.15
CA ARG A 104 -2.23 -24.79 2.79
C ARG A 104 -0.96 -24.45 1.99
N HIS A 105 -0.37 -23.31 2.35
CA HIS A 105 1.00 -22.86 2.02
C HIS A 105 1.32 -22.45 0.56
N GLY A 106 0.46 -21.66 -0.09
CA GLY A 106 0.65 -21.25 -1.50
C GLY A 106 0.42 -19.76 -1.78
N GLY A 107 0.88 -18.87 -0.92
CA GLY A 107 0.64 -17.43 -1.06
C GLY A 107 1.87 -16.67 -1.56
N THR A 108 2.25 -16.79 -2.83
CA THR A 108 3.02 -15.69 -3.46
C THR A 108 2.08 -14.60 -3.95
N GLY A 109 0.85 -14.51 -3.40
CA GLY A 109 -0.16 -13.50 -3.69
C GLY A 109 0.28 -12.11 -3.25
N LEU A 110 1.34 -11.63 -3.91
CA LEU A 110 1.82 -10.29 -4.00
C LEU A 110 1.06 -9.72 -5.21
N GLY A 111 -0.18 -9.29 -4.96
CA GLY A 111 -0.92 -8.50 -5.92
C GLY A 111 -0.31 -7.11 -5.95
N TRP A 112 0.50 -6.85 -6.97
CA TRP A 112 1.01 -5.54 -7.33
C TRP A 112 0.72 -5.32 -8.82
#